data_AF-A0A2V5NZV2-F1
#
_entry.id   AF-A0A2V5NZV2-F1
#
_cell.length_a   1.000
_cell.length_b   1.000
_cell.length_c   1.000
_cell.angle_alpha   90.00
_cell.angle_beta   90.00
_cell.angle_gamma   90.00
#
_symmetry.space_group_name_H-M   'P 1'
#
loop_
_entity.id
_entity.type
_entity.pdbx_description
1 polymer ?
#
loop_
_entity_poly.entity_id
_entity_poly.type
_entity_poly.pdbx_seq_one_letter_code
_entity_poly.pdbx_strand_id
1 'polypeptide(L)'
;MFRRENPTAGPDDEDAAGPREGNSEAGKLSDFEKETLFQEWVKRSLGTNPDKMDDEAYLTTFEAFKSHMFRGAPEEPRARNVQRRTAQKRIEIEEEEEEAEEARDARVKALYRILVRRLHPDLRDDASVGVSALWHEVQEAYAAGDVAHLEILLALIDIESNGTGAQTSVSQMRATLAELERATRALEKSLLEAEGEDAWDFAQSGPNGDLRLRVERQLKSDLAQRSLRLDVLTKTIAGWKQGPIANRKVMTSRFR
;
A
#
# COMPACT_ATOMS: atom_id res chain seq x y z
N MET A 1 -0.61 -49.13 -18.64
CA MET A 1 0.60 -49.75 -19.24
C MET A 1 1.21 -48.68 -20.13
N PHE A 2 2.37 -48.08 -19.88
CA PHE A 2 3.69 -48.69 -19.70
C PHE A 2 4.53 -47.92 -18.66
N ARG A 3 5.10 -48.68 -17.70
CA ARG A 3 6.29 -48.30 -16.93
C ARG A 3 7.51 -48.33 -17.86
N ARG A 4 8.47 -47.44 -17.58
CA ARG A 4 9.89 -47.79 -17.64
C ARG A 4 10.53 -47.36 -16.32
N GLU A 5 10.68 -48.35 -15.46
CA GLU A 5 11.77 -48.43 -14.49
C GLU A 5 13.10 -48.63 -15.23
N ASN A 6 14.19 -48.14 -14.66
CA ASN A 6 15.50 -48.81 -14.61
C ASN A 6 16.51 -47.95 -13.81
N PRO A 7 17.59 -48.52 -13.26
CA PRO A 7 17.62 -49.55 -12.23
C PRO A 7 18.64 -49.25 -11.10
N THR A 8 18.62 -50.16 -10.14
CA THR A 8 19.36 -50.36 -8.88
C THR A 8 20.89 -50.58 -8.94
N ALA A 9 21.48 -50.50 -7.73
CA ALA A 9 22.70 -51.17 -7.18
C ALA A 9 24.03 -50.43 -7.39
N GLY A 10 24.83 -50.05 -6.38
CA GLY A 10 25.14 -50.57 -5.02
C GLY A 10 26.68 -50.83 -4.97
N PRO A 11 27.35 -51.23 -3.87
CA PRO A 11 27.13 -51.03 -2.42
C PRO A 11 28.41 -50.49 -1.69
N ASP A 12 28.28 -50.26 -0.38
CA ASP A 12 29.25 -50.36 0.74
C ASP A 12 30.77 -50.19 0.53
N ASP A 13 31.38 -49.29 1.32
CA ASP A 13 32.53 -49.65 2.17
C ASP A 13 32.73 -48.64 3.32
N GLU A 14 33.09 -49.21 4.46
CA GLU A 14 33.14 -48.66 5.80
C GLU A 14 34.44 -47.89 6.12
N ASP A 15 34.36 -47.05 7.16
CA ASP A 15 35.39 -46.69 8.13
C ASP A 15 36.72 -46.04 7.71
N ALA A 16 36.83 -44.73 8.02
CA ALA A 16 38.06 -44.18 8.61
C ALA A 16 37.77 -42.98 9.52
N ALA A 17 38.30 -43.06 10.74
CA ALA A 17 38.08 -42.17 11.87
C ALA A 17 38.82 -40.82 11.79
N GLY A 18 38.07 -39.74 12.06
CA GLY A 18 38.47 -38.54 12.85
C GLY A 18 39.42 -37.49 12.24
N PRO A 19 39.51 -36.26 12.82
CA PRO A 19 38.66 -35.65 13.85
C PRO A 19 37.95 -34.36 13.41
N ARG A 20 36.86 -34.06 14.13
CA ARG A 20 36.22 -32.74 14.21
C ARG A 20 37.13 -31.77 14.97
N GLU A 21 37.59 -30.71 14.32
CA GLU A 21 37.99 -29.42 14.91
C GLU A 21 37.52 -28.37 13.90
N GLY A 22 36.57 -27.50 14.21
CA GLY A 22 36.79 -26.33 15.03
C GLY A 22 35.88 -25.25 14.45
N ASN A 23 34.78 -25.01 15.16
CA ASN A 23 33.83 -23.96 14.87
C ASN A 23 34.50 -22.58 15.04
N SER A 24 33.93 -21.59 14.34
CA SER A 24 34.00 -20.14 14.60
C SER A 24 35.34 -19.42 14.42
N GLU A 25 35.50 -18.73 13.28
CA GLU A 25 36.17 -17.41 13.13
C GLU A 25 35.59 -16.70 11.88
N ALA A 26 34.26 -16.61 11.81
CA ALA A 26 33.60 -15.70 10.86
C ALA A 26 33.34 -14.37 11.58
N GLY A 27 34.16 -13.35 11.28
CA GLY A 27 33.78 -11.95 11.50
C GLY A 27 34.63 -11.13 12.47
N LYS A 28 35.91 -11.44 12.69
CA LYS A 28 36.86 -10.50 13.33
C LYS A 28 38.07 -10.35 12.40
N LEU A 29 38.32 -9.13 11.89
CA LEU A 29 39.47 -8.84 11.02
C LEU A 29 40.77 -9.32 11.67
N SER A 30 41.62 -10.00 10.91
CA SER A 30 42.91 -10.50 11.40
C SER A 30 43.78 -9.32 11.86
N ASP A 31 44.57 -9.49 12.92
CA ASP A 31 45.40 -8.41 13.44
C ASP A 31 46.40 -7.87 12.41
N PHE A 32 46.80 -8.70 11.45
CA PHE A 32 47.59 -8.29 10.30
C PHE A 32 46.83 -7.34 9.35
N GLU A 33 45.54 -7.58 9.12
CA GLU A 33 44.71 -6.71 8.27
C GLU A 33 44.43 -5.37 8.98
N LYS A 34 44.21 -5.42 10.31
CA LYS A 34 44.08 -4.21 11.13
C LYS A 34 45.35 -3.35 11.08
N GLU A 35 46.51 -3.99 11.06
CA GLU A 35 47.81 -3.32 10.89
C GLU A 35 47.89 -2.63 9.52
N THR A 36 47.54 -3.33 8.43
CA THR A 36 47.58 -2.71 7.08
C THR A 36 46.68 -1.48 6.96
N LEU A 37 45.50 -1.49 7.58
CA LEU A 37 44.58 -0.36 7.59
C LEU A 37 45.10 0.81 8.43
N PHE A 38 45.79 0.53 9.53
CA PHE A 38 46.46 1.56 10.33
C PHE A 38 47.61 2.21 9.56
N GLN A 39 48.42 1.40 8.87
CA GLN A 39 49.54 1.85 8.06
C GLN A 39 49.10 2.78 6.93
N GLU A 40 48.00 2.46 6.24
CA GLU A 40 47.40 3.34 5.24
C GLU A 40 46.80 4.61 5.86
N TRP A 41 46.16 4.50 7.02
CA TRP A 41 45.57 5.63 7.72
C TRP A 41 46.65 6.63 8.17
N VAL A 42 47.77 6.18 8.76
CA VAL A 42 48.87 7.04 9.18
C VAL A 42 49.53 7.74 7.99
N LYS A 43 49.76 7.02 6.89
CA LYS A 43 50.29 7.62 5.65
C LYS A 43 49.35 8.68 5.08
N ARG A 44 48.03 8.49 5.18
CA ARG A 44 47.03 9.39 4.63
C ARG A 44 46.67 10.57 5.53
N SER A 45 46.66 10.39 6.86
CA SER A 45 46.23 11.40 7.83
C SER A 45 47.38 12.23 8.37
N LEU A 46 48.55 11.61 8.58
CA LEU A 46 49.73 12.23 9.17
C LEU A 46 50.86 12.44 8.15
N GLY A 47 50.72 11.94 6.91
CA GLY A 47 51.69 12.16 5.83
C GLY A 47 53.11 11.65 6.11
N THR A 48 53.25 10.80 7.13
CA THR A 48 54.54 10.36 7.69
C THR A 48 54.73 8.87 7.42
N ASN A 49 55.97 8.44 7.15
CA ASN A 49 56.23 7.02 6.97
C ASN A 49 56.22 6.31 8.34
N PRO A 50 55.31 5.35 8.53
CA PRO A 50 55.06 4.70 9.83
C PRO A 50 56.23 3.83 10.32
N ASP A 51 57.10 3.40 9.40
CA ASP A 51 58.36 2.70 9.66
C ASP A 51 59.47 3.58 10.28
N LYS A 52 59.18 4.87 10.51
CA LYS A 52 60.11 5.84 11.12
C LYS A 52 59.62 6.37 12.48
N MET A 53 58.52 5.83 13.00
CA MET A 53 58.04 6.17 14.34
C MET A 53 58.78 5.32 15.37
N ASP A 54 58.96 5.88 16.57
CA ASP A 54 59.51 5.13 17.71
C ASP A 54 58.54 4.01 18.12
N ASP A 55 59.07 2.84 18.49
CA ASP A 55 58.27 1.62 18.66
C ASP A 55 57.20 1.81 19.76
N GLU A 56 57.50 2.59 20.79
CA GLU A 56 56.54 2.92 21.86
C GLU A 56 55.43 3.88 21.38
N ALA A 57 55.76 4.83 20.50
CA ALA A 57 54.79 5.75 19.90
C ALA A 57 53.91 5.03 18.85
N TYR A 58 54.46 4.04 18.17
CA TYR A 58 53.76 3.20 17.22
C TYR A 58 52.68 2.36 17.92
N LEU A 59 53.04 1.65 18.97
CA LEU A 59 52.12 0.75 19.69
C LEU A 59 50.97 1.52 20.37
N THR A 60 51.27 2.67 20.98
CA THR A 60 50.25 3.49 21.66
C THR A 60 49.24 4.09 20.69
N THR A 61 49.70 4.56 19.52
CA THR A 61 48.80 5.10 18.48
C THR A 61 48.02 4.00 17.76
N PHE A 62 48.61 2.81 17.60
CA PHE A 62 47.92 1.64 17.05
C PHE A 62 46.83 1.09 17.98
N GLU A 63 47.06 1.06 19.29
CA GLU A 63 46.04 0.66 20.27
C GLU A 63 44.90 1.69 20.37
N ALA A 64 45.22 2.98 20.31
CA ALA A 64 44.22 4.04 20.20
C ALA A 64 43.39 3.91 18.90
N PHE A 65 44.04 3.54 17.79
CA PHE A 65 43.36 3.26 16.52
C PHE A 65 42.48 2.02 16.59
N LYS A 66 42.96 0.91 17.17
CA LYS A 66 42.17 -0.32 17.34
C LYS A 66 40.93 -0.06 18.20
N SER A 67 41.09 0.65 19.32
CA SER A 67 39.97 0.99 20.21
C SER A 67 38.97 1.97 19.57
N HIS A 68 39.42 2.79 18.62
CA HIS A 68 38.54 3.72 17.91
C HIS A 68 37.81 3.09 16.72
N MET A 69 38.51 2.29 15.89
CA MET A 69 37.99 1.70 14.66
C MET A 69 37.29 0.35 14.89
N PHE A 70 37.71 -0.40 15.91
CA PHE A 70 37.22 -1.75 16.21
C PHE A 70 36.77 -1.83 17.66
N ARG A 71 35.82 -0.98 18.06
CA ARG A 71 35.07 -1.13 19.32
C ARG A 71 34.33 -2.47 19.35
N GLY A 72 35.05 -3.54 19.69
CA GLY A 72 34.47 -4.79 20.16
C GLY A 72 34.02 -4.58 21.60
N ALA A 73 32.72 -4.74 21.87
CA ALA A 73 32.23 -4.90 23.22
C ALA A 73 32.97 -6.08 23.90
N PRO A 74 33.25 -6.02 25.21
CA PRO A 74 33.77 -7.18 25.91
C PRO A 74 32.75 -8.32 25.83
N GLU A 75 33.21 -9.53 25.54
CA GLU A 75 32.37 -10.72 25.40
C GLU A 75 31.63 -11.05 26.71
N GLU A 76 30.36 -10.71 26.78
CA GLU A 76 29.40 -11.31 27.71
C GLU A 76 28.63 -12.45 27.01
N PRO A 77 28.34 -13.58 27.69
CA PRO A 77 27.69 -14.73 27.08
C PRO A 77 26.17 -14.52 26.97
N ARG A 78 25.67 -13.56 26.18
CA ARG A 78 24.22 -13.34 25.98
C ARG A 78 23.83 -12.77 24.61
N ALA A 79 24.07 -13.51 23.52
CA ALA A 79 23.46 -13.21 22.22
C ALA A 79 22.31 -14.18 21.86
N ARG A 80 22.44 -15.47 22.20
CA ARG A 80 21.50 -16.51 21.76
C ARG A 80 20.10 -16.42 22.39
N ASN A 81 20.00 -15.97 23.65
CA ASN A 81 18.70 -15.86 24.34
C ASN A 81 17.91 -14.60 23.96
N VAL A 82 18.57 -13.50 23.58
CA VAL A 82 17.87 -12.28 23.15
C VAL A 82 17.22 -12.49 21.78
N GLN A 83 17.95 -13.10 20.85
CA GLN A 83 17.47 -13.44 19.50
C GLN A 83 16.30 -14.44 19.55
N ARG A 84 16.35 -15.43 20.45
CA ARG A 84 15.27 -16.42 20.64
C ARG A 84 14.00 -15.79 21.23
N ARG A 85 14.15 -14.85 22.18
CA ARG A 85 13.02 -14.09 22.74
C ARG A 85 12.41 -13.10 21.75
N THR A 86 13.21 -12.47 20.88
CA THR A 86 12.67 -11.59 19.82
C THR A 86 11.99 -12.39 18.71
N ALA A 87 12.48 -13.59 18.40
CA ALA A 87 11.81 -14.48 17.45
C ALA A 87 10.50 -15.04 18.03
N GLN A 88 10.49 -15.48 19.28
CA GLN A 88 9.27 -15.92 19.98
C GLN A 88 8.23 -14.79 20.07
N LYS A 89 8.65 -13.57 20.42
CA LYS A 89 7.76 -12.42 20.46
C LYS A 89 7.19 -12.05 19.07
N ARG A 90 7.95 -12.28 17.99
CA ARG A 90 7.43 -12.06 16.62
C ARG A 90 6.39 -13.11 16.25
N ILE A 91 6.63 -14.37 16.58
CA ILE A 91 5.68 -15.46 16.36
C ILE A 91 4.41 -15.23 17.19
N GLU A 92 4.53 -14.83 18.45
CA GLU A 92 3.36 -14.49 19.30
C GLU A 92 2.55 -13.32 18.72
N ILE A 93 3.20 -12.30 18.15
CA ILE A 93 2.50 -11.17 17.49
C ILE A 93 1.84 -11.63 16.19
N GLU A 94 2.51 -12.46 15.39
CA GLU A 94 1.96 -13.02 14.15
C GLU A 94 0.74 -13.93 14.45
N GLU A 95 0.82 -14.78 15.48
CA GLU A 95 -0.30 -15.61 15.96
C GLU A 95 -1.47 -14.74 16.50
N GLU A 96 -1.18 -13.68 17.27
CA GLU A 96 -2.22 -12.73 17.75
C GLU A 96 -2.87 -11.95 16.59
N GLU A 97 -2.12 -11.58 15.56
CA GLU A 97 -2.64 -10.91 14.37
C GLU A 97 -3.51 -11.85 13.52
N GLU A 98 -3.10 -13.11 13.35
CA GLU A 98 -3.89 -14.14 12.68
C GLU A 98 -5.21 -14.42 13.42
N GLU A 99 -5.18 -14.58 14.75
CA GLU A 99 -6.38 -14.76 15.56
C GLU A 99 -7.32 -13.54 15.47
N ALA A 100 -6.77 -12.32 15.42
CA ALA A 100 -7.54 -11.10 15.26
C ALA A 100 -8.20 -10.98 13.87
N GLU A 101 -7.50 -11.41 12.81
CA GLU A 101 -8.04 -11.50 11.46
C GLU A 101 -9.19 -12.52 11.39
N GLU A 102 -9.00 -13.72 11.96
CA GLU A 102 -10.06 -14.75 12.02
C GLU A 102 -11.29 -14.27 12.79
N ALA A 103 -11.09 -13.57 13.92
CA ALA A 103 -12.17 -12.98 14.69
C ALA A 103 -12.93 -11.88 13.91
N ARG A 104 -12.21 -11.05 13.16
CA ARG A 104 -12.82 -10.05 12.25
C ARG A 104 -13.62 -10.73 11.15
N ASP A 105 -13.07 -11.75 10.52
CA ASP A 105 -13.73 -12.56 9.49
C ASP A 105 -15.00 -13.22 10.00
N ALA A 106 -14.96 -13.79 11.20
CA ALA A 106 -16.12 -14.35 11.88
C ALA A 106 -17.19 -13.28 12.15
N ARG A 107 -16.77 -12.07 12.55
CA ARG A 107 -17.65 -10.93 12.79
C ARG A 107 -18.31 -10.43 11.51
N VAL A 108 -17.56 -10.28 10.42
CA VAL A 108 -18.08 -9.93 9.08
C VAL A 108 -19.12 -10.93 8.64
N LYS A 109 -18.82 -12.23 8.72
CA LYS A 109 -19.75 -13.32 8.35
C LYS A 109 -21.01 -13.32 9.23
N ALA A 110 -20.89 -13.04 10.52
CA ALA A 110 -22.02 -12.95 11.43
C ALA A 110 -22.95 -11.78 11.10
N LEU A 111 -22.38 -10.57 10.91
CA LEU A 111 -23.13 -9.37 10.53
C LEU A 111 -23.82 -9.57 9.17
N TYR A 112 -23.09 -10.10 8.18
CA TYR A 112 -23.63 -10.42 6.88
C TYR A 112 -24.82 -11.38 6.95
N ARG A 113 -24.73 -12.47 7.73
CA ARG A 113 -25.85 -13.41 7.90
C ARG A 113 -27.10 -12.76 8.51
N ILE A 114 -26.92 -11.83 9.46
CA ILE A 114 -28.04 -11.09 10.07
C ILE A 114 -28.68 -10.17 9.03
N LEU A 115 -27.86 -9.43 8.28
CA LEU A 115 -28.29 -8.51 7.23
C LEU A 115 -29.02 -9.25 6.11
N VAL A 116 -28.47 -10.37 5.63
CA VAL A 116 -29.09 -11.20 4.60
C VAL A 116 -30.45 -11.70 5.04
N ARG A 117 -30.58 -12.27 6.25
CA ARG A 117 -31.89 -12.75 6.73
C ARG A 117 -32.97 -11.67 6.80
N ARG A 118 -32.58 -10.41 6.97
CA ARG A 118 -33.52 -9.28 7.09
C ARG A 118 -33.82 -8.59 5.78
N LEU A 119 -32.85 -8.57 4.86
CA LEU A 119 -32.91 -7.81 3.63
C LEU A 119 -33.05 -8.68 2.37
N HIS A 120 -33.12 -10.01 2.53
CA HIS A 120 -33.22 -10.91 1.37
C HIS A 120 -34.53 -10.66 0.60
N PRO A 121 -34.46 -10.49 -0.73
CA PRO A 121 -35.63 -10.22 -1.56
C PRO A 121 -36.64 -11.36 -1.58
N ASP A 122 -36.23 -12.61 -1.31
CA ASP A 122 -37.12 -13.78 -1.30
C ASP A 122 -38.01 -13.86 -0.03
N LEU A 123 -37.68 -13.10 1.01
CA LEU A 123 -38.46 -13.01 2.25
C LEU A 123 -39.47 -11.85 2.23
N ARG A 124 -39.50 -11.05 1.16
CA ARG A 124 -40.30 -9.81 1.08
C ARG A 124 -41.03 -9.72 -0.27
N ASP A 125 -42.34 -9.50 -0.22
CA ASP A 125 -43.15 -9.14 -1.41
C ASP A 125 -43.02 -7.64 -1.78
N ASP A 126 -42.38 -6.84 -0.91
CA ASP A 126 -42.26 -5.40 -1.08
C ASP A 126 -41.04 -5.06 -1.93
N ALA A 127 -41.26 -4.83 -3.23
CA ALA A 127 -40.25 -4.38 -4.20
C ALA A 127 -39.85 -2.90 -4.00
N SER A 128 -39.52 -2.47 -2.78
CA SER A 128 -39.09 -1.10 -2.54
C SER A 128 -37.66 -0.88 -3.07
N VAL A 129 -37.50 0.14 -3.91
CA VAL A 129 -36.22 0.45 -4.59
C VAL A 129 -35.10 0.73 -3.57
N GLY A 130 -35.43 1.37 -2.44
CA GLY A 130 -34.45 1.68 -1.39
C GLY A 130 -33.89 0.44 -0.69
N VAL A 131 -34.70 -0.60 -0.48
CA VAL A 131 -34.25 -1.86 0.13
C VAL A 131 -33.38 -2.65 -0.84
N SER A 132 -33.70 -2.61 -2.14
CA SER A 132 -32.83 -3.22 -3.16
C SER A 132 -31.47 -2.53 -3.23
N ALA A 133 -31.40 -1.20 -3.03
CA ALA A 133 -30.14 -0.47 -2.97
C ALA A 133 -29.30 -0.86 -1.74
N LEU A 134 -29.93 -0.90 -0.56
CA LEU A 134 -29.29 -1.39 0.68
C LEU A 134 -28.77 -2.82 0.53
N TRP A 135 -29.45 -3.67 -0.25
CA TRP A 135 -29.01 -5.05 -0.49
C TRP A 135 -27.71 -5.11 -1.28
N HIS A 136 -27.59 -4.28 -2.32
CA HIS A 136 -26.35 -4.18 -3.08
C HIS A 136 -25.22 -3.59 -2.24
N GLU A 137 -25.50 -2.59 -1.41
CA GLU A 137 -24.52 -1.98 -0.52
C GLU A 137 -23.98 -2.97 0.54
N VAL A 138 -24.86 -3.84 1.10
CA VAL A 138 -24.43 -4.95 1.99
C VAL A 138 -23.51 -5.93 1.26
N GLN A 139 -23.79 -6.24 -0.01
CA GLN A 139 -22.94 -7.14 -0.80
C GLN A 139 -21.56 -6.51 -1.10
N GLU A 140 -21.52 -5.22 -1.43
CA GLU A 140 -20.27 -4.49 -1.66
C GLU A 140 -19.43 -4.39 -0.38
N ALA A 141 -20.05 -4.07 0.76
CA ALA A 141 -19.37 -3.98 2.05
C ALA A 141 -18.81 -5.33 2.53
N TYR A 142 -19.55 -6.42 2.28
CA TYR A 142 -19.07 -7.78 2.55
C TYR A 142 -17.89 -8.16 1.66
N ALA A 143 -17.93 -7.82 0.37
CA ALA A 143 -16.83 -8.07 -0.56
C ALA A 143 -15.56 -7.26 -0.19
N ALA A 144 -15.74 -6.07 0.39
CA ALA A 144 -14.65 -5.23 0.89
C ALA A 144 -14.15 -5.65 2.29
N GLY A 145 -14.86 -6.53 3.01
CA GLY A 145 -14.52 -6.93 4.38
C GLY A 145 -14.70 -5.81 5.41
N ASP A 146 -15.45 -4.76 5.10
CA ASP A 146 -15.59 -3.58 5.96
C ASP A 146 -16.62 -3.82 7.08
N VAL A 147 -16.11 -4.17 8.27
CA VAL A 147 -16.92 -4.38 9.47
C VAL A 147 -17.68 -3.11 9.87
N ALA A 148 -17.05 -1.95 9.78
CA ALA A 148 -17.66 -0.70 10.24
C ALA A 148 -18.87 -0.34 9.37
N HIS A 149 -18.72 -0.49 8.06
CA HIS A 149 -19.80 -0.24 7.11
C HIS A 149 -20.95 -1.25 7.27
N LEU A 150 -20.67 -2.54 7.48
CA LEU A 150 -21.71 -3.54 7.77
C LEU A 150 -22.47 -3.25 9.08
N GLU A 151 -21.80 -2.72 10.11
CA GLU A 151 -22.46 -2.31 11.36
C GLU A 151 -23.35 -1.06 11.17
N ILE A 152 -22.93 -0.11 10.34
CA ILE A 152 -23.74 1.06 9.97
C ILE A 152 -25.01 0.61 9.24
N LEU A 153 -24.88 -0.28 8.25
CA LEU A 153 -26.02 -0.82 7.51
C LEU A 153 -26.99 -1.56 8.43
N LEU A 154 -26.48 -2.33 9.40
CA LEU A 154 -27.31 -3.00 10.40
C LEU A 154 -28.07 -2.00 11.27
N ALA A 155 -27.41 -0.94 11.74
CA ALA A 155 -28.02 0.09 12.54
C ALA A 155 -29.11 0.85 11.77
N LEU A 156 -28.87 1.15 10.49
CA LEU A 156 -29.84 1.82 9.62
C LEU A 156 -31.10 0.98 9.42
N ILE A 157 -30.94 -0.33 9.21
CA ILE A 157 -32.06 -1.28 9.09
C ILE A 157 -32.79 -1.44 10.44
N ASP A 158 -32.08 -1.45 11.56
CA ASP A 158 -32.70 -1.50 12.90
C ASP A 158 -33.53 -0.24 13.20
N ILE A 159 -33.08 0.93 12.73
CA ILE A 159 -33.84 2.18 12.82
C ILE A 159 -35.11 2.11 11.95
N GLU A 160 -34.98 1.66 10.69
CA GLU A 160 -36.12 1.55 9.77
C GLU A 160 -37.16 0.52 10.25
N SER A 161 -36.72 -0.57 10.89
CA SER A 161 -37.57 -1.62 11.44
C SER A 161 -38.09 -1.33 12.86
N ASN A 162 -37.88 -0.13 13.39
CA ASN A 162 -38.33 0.31 14.72
C ASN A 162 -37.81 -0.59 15.88
N GLY A 163 -36.69 -1.30 15.66
CA GLY A 163 -36.11 -2.30 16.55
C GLY A 163 -34.97 -1.77 17.44
N THR A 164 -34.97 -0.48 17.76
CA THR A 164 -33.87 0.28 18.41
C THR A 164 -33.54 -0.11 19.86
N GLY A 165 -34.04 -1.25 20.36
CA GLY A 165 -34.05 -1.53 21.80
C GLY A 165 -32.85 -2.27 22.39
N ALA A 166 -32.15 -3.13 21.64
CA ALA A 166 -31.34 -4.18 22.29
C ALA A 166 -29.91 -4.42 21.77
N GLN A 167 -29.54 -3.95 20.58
CA GLN A 167 -28.23 -4.29 19.98
C GLN A 167 -27.43 -3.10 19.44
N THR A 168 -28.03 -1.92 19.31
CA THR A 168 -27.35 -0.71 18.82
C THR A 168 -26.59 -0.04 19.95
N SER A 169 -25.27 -0.04 19.86
CA SER A 169 -24.41 0.64 20.82
C SER A 169 -24.48 2.17 20.66
N VAL A 170 -24.20 2.92 21.73
CA VAL A 170 -24.20 4.40 21.69
C VAL A 170 -23.16 4.95 20.70
N SER A 171 -22.04 4.25 20.50
CA SER A 171 -21.04 4.61 19.49
C SER A 171 -21.58 4.47 18.07
N GLN A 172 -22.37 3.42 17.78
CA GLN A 172 -23.01 3.24 16.48
C GLN A 172 -24.03 4.35 16.21
N MET A 173 -24.87 4.72 17.18
CA MET A 173 -25.81 5.84 17.03
C MET A 173 -25.11 7.19 16.78
N ARG A 174 -23.93 7.41 17.38
CA ARG A 174 -23.13 8.62 17.12
C ARG A 174 -22.49 8.60 15.73
N ALA A 175 -22.05 7.42 15.27
CA ALA A 175 -21.48 7.27 13.94
C ALA A 175 -22.54 7.55 12.86
N THR A 176 -23.73 6.97 13.00
CA THR A 176 -24.85 7.21 12.07
C THR A 176 -25.28 8.67 12.08
N LEU A 177 -25.39 9.29 13.26
CA LEU A 177 -25.70 10.73 13.35
C LEU A 177 -24.66 11.59 12.63
N ALA A 178 -23.37 11.30 12.82
CA ALA A 178 -22.29 12.04 12.14
C ALA A 178 -22.33 11.85 10.62
N GLU A 179 -22.74 10.68 10.13
CA GLU A 179 -22.91 10.43 8.71
C GLU A 179 -24.11 11.17 8.13
N LEU A 180 -25.25 11.18 8.84
CA LEU A 180 -26.42 11.97 8.46
C LEU A 180 -26.08 13.47 8.41
N GLU A 181 -25.34 14.00 9.38
CA GLU A 181 -24.87 15.40 9.35
C GLU A 181 -23.94 15.69 8.16
N ARG A 182 -23.12 14.73 7.73
CA ARG A 182 -22.29 14.90 6.52
C ARG A 182 -23.16 14.88 5.27
N ALA A 183 -24.13 13.99 5.21
CA ALA A 183 -25.06 13.89 4.09
C ALA A 183 -25.90 15.16 3.95
N THR A 184 -26.43 15.71 5.05
CA THR A 184 -27.18 16.97 5.02
C THR A 184 -26.32 18.12 4.54
N ARG A 185 -25.08 18.26 5.04
CA ARG A 185 -24.15 19.29 4.57
C ARG A 185 -23.78 19.13 3.09
N ALA A 186 -23.64 17.89 2.61
CA ALA A 186 -23.39 17.62 1.20
C ALA A 186 -24.59 18.01 0.32
N LEU A 187 -25.80 17.71 0.78
CA LEU A 187 -27.03 18.11 0.10
C LEU A 187 -27.21 19.63 0.10
N GLU A 188 -26.98 20.32 1.23
CA GLU A 188 -26.97 21.78 1.31
C GLU A 188 -25.98 22.41 0.32
N LYS A 189 -24.77 21.85 0.22
CA LYS A 189 -23.76 22.30 -0.75
C LYS A 189 -24.23 22.08 -2.19
N SER A 190 -24.81 20.92 -2.50
CA SER A 190 -25.34 20.63 -3.84
C SER A 190 -26.49 21.54 -4.21
N LEU A 191 -27.33 21.93 -3.24
CA LEU A 191 -28.43 22.86 -3.44
C LEU A 191 -27.89 24.27 -3.70
N LEU A 192 -26.86 24.70 -2.98
CA LEU A 192 -26.20 25.99 -3.21
C LEU A 192 -25.50 26.03 -4.57
N GLU A 193 -24.88 24.92 -5.00
CA GLU A 193 -24.32 24.79 -6.35
C GLU A 193 -25.41 24.87 -7.42
N ALA A 194 -26.52 24.14 -7.23
CA ALA A 194 -27.67 24.16 -8.14
C ALA A 194 -28.34 25.53 -8.20
N GLU A 195 -28.46 26.25 -7.08
CA GLU A 195 -28.96 27.64 -7.04
C GLU A 195 -28.13 28.60 -7.90
N GLY A 196 -26.84 28.31 -8.08
CA GLY A 196 -25.94 29.08 -8.95
C GLY A 196 -26.00 28.67 -10.43
N GLU A 197 -26.73 27.61 -10.78
CA GLU A 197 -26.84 27.15 -12.16
C GLU A 197 -27.93 27.90 -12.93
N ASP A 198 -27.62 28.29 -14.17
CA ASP A 198 -28.57 28.92 -15.09
C ASP A 198 -29.84 28.07 -15.32
N ALA A 199 -29.75 26.75 -15.18
CA ALA A 199 -30.89 25.83 -15.29
C ALA A 199 -31.89 25.98 -14.13
N TRP A 200 -31.40 26.30 -12.93
CA TRP A 200 -32.24 26.55 -11.76
C TRP A 200 -32.95 27.89 -11.86
N ASP A 201 -32.22 28.94 -12.25
CA ASP A 201 -32.78 30.26 -12.56
C ASP A 201 -33.91 30.16 -13.61
N PHE A 202 -33.74 29.30 -14.63
CA PHE A 202 -34.77 29.05 -15.64
C PHE A 202 -36.03 28.38 -15.08
N ALA A 203 -35.87 27.38 -14.22
CA ALA A 203 -37.00 26.68 -13.60
C ALA A 203 -37.84 27.60 -12.71
N GLN A 204 -37.20 28.56 -12.03
CA GLN A 204 -37.86 29.48 -11.12
C GLN A 204 -38.43 30.72 -11.82
N SER A 205 -37.64 31.35 -12.70
CA SER A 205 -37.99 32.64 -13.32
C SER A 205 -38.60 32.51 -14.72
N GLY A 206 -38.52 31.33 -15.35
CA GLY A 206 -38.98 31.09 -16.72
C GLY A 206 -38.09 31.75 -17.79
N PRO A 207 -38.60 31.93 -19.02
CA PRO A 207 -37.82 32.49 -20.13
C PRO A 207 -37.42 33.96 -19.89
N ASN A 208 -36.20 34.16 -19.39
CA ASN A 208 -35.61 35.48 -19.17
C ASN A 208 -34.63 35.86 -20.32
N GLY A 209 -34.67 37.12 -20.77
CA GLY A 209 -33.76 37.65 -21.78
C GLY A 209 -32.30 37.66 -21.34
N ASP A 210 -32.03 37.93 -20.06
CA ASP A 210 -30.67 37.96 -19.51
C ASP A 210 -30.05 36.56 -19.47
N LEU A 211 -30.85 35.56 -19.08
CA LEU A 211 -30.47 34.15 -19.13
C LEU A 211 -30.13 33.73 -20.56
N ARG A 212 -30.99 34.09 -21.53
CA ARG A 212 -30.74 33.80 -22.95
C ARG A 212 -29.40 34.38 -23.42
N LEU A 213 -29.09 35.63 -23.06
CA LEU A 213 -27.82 36.27 -23.42
C LEU A 213 -26.62 35.57 -22.77
N ARG A 214 -26.74 35.15 -21.51
CA ARG A 214 -25.67 34.43 -20.79
C ARG A 214 -25.40 33.06 -21.41
N VAL A 215 -26.46 32.27 -21.62
CA VAL A 215 -26.38 30.94 -22.27
C VAL A 215 -25.85 31.08 -23.69
N GLU A 216 -26.29 32.08 -24.47
CA GLU A 216 -25.79 32.30 -25.83
C GLU A 216 -24.28 32.62 -25.84
N ARG A 217 -23.80 33.42 -24.88
CA ARG A 217 -22.36 33.69 -24.73
C ARG A 217 -21.59 32.44 -24.34
N GLN A 218 -22.11 31.65 -23.40
CA GLN A 218 -21.49 30.39 -22.98
C GLN A 218 -21.38 29.40 -24.15
N LEU A 219 -22.48 29.18 -24.88
CA LEU A 219 -22.50 28.30 -26.04
C LEU A 219 -21.54 28.76 -27.15
N LYS A 220 -21.41 30.07 -27.38
CA LYS A 220 -20.43 30.62 -28.34
C LYS A 220 -18.99 30.34 -27.89
N SER A 221 -18.70 30.52 -26.60
CA SER A 221 -17.38 30.20 -26.01
C SER A 221 -17.07 28.71 -26.14
N ASP A 222 -18.01 27.85 -25.79
CA ASP A 222 -17.86 26.39 -25.87
C ASP A 222 -17.66 25.91 -27.30
N LEU A 223 -18.42 26.46 -28.26
CA LEU A 223 -18.24 26.17 -29.68
C LEU A 223 -16.82 26.57 -30.11
N ALA A 224 -16.37 27.77 -29.76
CA ALA A 224 -15.02 28.23 -30.08
C ALA A 224 -13.94 27.29 -29.50
N GLN A 225 -14.05 26.93 -28.22
CA GLN A 225 -13.10 26.02 -27.57
C GLN A 225 -13.10 24.62 -28.21
N ARG A 226 -14.28 24.07 -28.51
CA ARG A 226 -14.40 22.77 -29.18
C ARG A 226 -13.85 22.81 -30.60
N SER A 227 -14.10 23.89 -31.34
CA SER A 227 -13.55 24.07 -32.69
C SER A 227 -12.03 24.13 -32.70
N LEU A 228 -11.43 24.83 -31.72
CA LEU A 228 -9.98 24.88 -31.56
C LEU A 228 -9.40 23.51 -31.19
N ARG A 229 -10.07 22.76 -30.30
CA ARG A 229 -9.68 21.39 -29.97
C ARG A 229 -9.74 20.47 -31.20
N LEU A 230 -10.79 20.60 -32.01
CA LEU A 230 -10.90 19.85 -33.27
C LEU A 230 -9.77 20.21 -34.23
N ASP A 231 -9.43 21.49 -34.39
CA ASP A 231 -8.32 21.91 -35.25
C ASP A 231 -6.98 21.30 -34.77
N VAL A 232 -6.71 21.32 -33.47
CA VAL A 232 -5.54 20.67 -32.88
C VAL A 232 -5.53 19.16 -33.18
N LEU A 233 -6.63 18.46 -32.94
CA LEU A 233 -6.74 17.02 -33.22
C LEU A 233 -6.62 16.71 -34.72
N THR A 234 -7.14 17.58 -35.58
CA THR A 234 -7.04 17.42 -37.03
C THR A 234 -5.60 17.59 -37.48
N LYS A 235 -4.86 18.55 -36.90
CA LYS A 235 -3.42 18.76 -37.12
C LYS A 235 -2.58 17.59 -36.61
N THR A 236 -2.88 17.03 -35.44
CA THR A 236 -2.15 15.87 -34.91
C THR A 236 -2.37 14.64 -35.78
N ILE A 237 -3.60 14.37 -36.21
CA ILE A 237 -3.93 13.28 -37.14
C ILE A 237 -3.23 13.49 -38.50
N ALA A 238 -3.22 14.72 -39.02
CA ALA A 238 -2.49 15.05 -40.24
C ALA A 238 -0.97 14.82 -40.08
N GLY A 239 -0.40 15.19 -38.93
CA GLY A 239 1.00 14.91 -38.59
C GLY A 239 1.30 13.41 -38.52
N TRP A 240 0.40 12.61 -37.93
CA TRP A 240 0.53 11.15 -37.91
C TRP A 240 0.44 10.56 -39.32
N LYS A 241 -0.44 11.08 -40.18
CA LYS A 241 -0.56 10.66 -41.58
C LYS A 241 0.70 10.94 -42.40
N GLN A 242 1.43 12.02 -42.09
CA GLN A 242 2.70 12.37 -42.76
C GLN A 242 3.89 11.55 -42.25
N GLY A 243 3.72 10.79 -41.16
CA GLY A 243 4.76 9.99 -40.52
C GLY A 243 5.74 10.84 -39.68
N PRO A 244 6.53 10.21 -38.78
CA PRO A 244 7.53 10.93 -38.00
C PRO A 244 8.57 11.56 -38.93
N ILE A 245 8.64 12.90 -38.91
CA ILE A 245 9.58 13.72 -39.68
C ILE A 245 11.04 13.24 -39.49
N ALA A 246 11.33 12.59 -38.35
CA ALA A 246 12.63 12.01 -38.02
C ALA A 246 13.11 10.91 -39.00
N ASN A 247 12.20 10.14 -39.63
CA ASN A 247 12.61 9.02 -40.50
C ASN A 247 12.82 9.39 -41.97
N ARG A 248 12.40 10.59 -42.42
CA ARG A 248 12.51 10.95 -43.84
C ARG A 248 13.94 11.34 -44.27
N LYS A 249 14.79 11.80 -43.34
CA LYS A 249 16.20 12.15 -43.62
C LYS A 249 17.16 10.96 -43.54
N VAL A 250 16.78 9.87 -42.85
CA VAL A 250 17.63 8.68 -42.69
C VAL A 250 17.61 7.77 -43.93
N MET A 251 16.54 7.82 -44.74
CA MET A 251 16.49 7.05 -46.00
C MET A 251 17.31 7.68 -47.14
N THR A 252 17.54 9.00 -47.13
CA THR A 252 18.32 9.67 -48.19
C THR A 252 19.84 9.56 -48.02
N SER A 253 20.33 9.13 -46.85
CA SER A 253 21.76 8.95 -46.59
C SER A 253 22.27 7.51 -46.74
N ARG A 254 21.39 6.53 -47.04
CA ARG A 254 21.78 5.13 -47.32
C ARG A 254 21.95 4.81 -48.81
N PHE A 255 21.75 5.79 -49.69
CA PHE A 255 21.99 5.69 -51.13
C PHE A 255 22.93 6.81 -51.59
N ARG A 256 24.19 6.74 -51.16
CA ARG A 256 25.30 7.40 -51.85
C ARG A 256 26.60 6.68 -51.56
#